data_AF-A0A1U7HTH8-F1
#
_entry.id   AF-A0A1U7HTH8-F1
#
_cell.length_a   1.000
_cell.length_b   1.000
_cell.length_c   1.000
_cell.angle_alpha   90.00
_cell.angle_beta   90.00
_cell.angle_gamma   90.00
#
_symmetry.space_group_name_H-M   'P 1'
#
loop_
_entity.id
_entity.type
_entity.pdbx_description
1 polymer ?
#
loop_
_entity_poly.entity_id
_entity_poly.type
_entity_poly.pdbx_seq_one_letter_code
_entity_poly.pdbx_strand_id
1 'polypeptide(L)'
;MTFVKQQLQLPRKKFFSRLGAWWDKGIALLALANLILVLFDLTYIPLRDFWLQGRVQLFLKIGPFEREFPDPPLRILPFRVSDWYDWVKGIEPHRDTEQYLQLVEELNQKINRVALPTLNSPRQNPNRVEAETVDRILKELRDRSAEMVDTNPFLIANKTGTLERIKNQIRERVFGTKNVSSKEAFYRFWSREYLREKGFRQELNFFDREIKPLIESNYYRPVGENGEPVDNFGLLDFPFFLVFLFDFLLRTFLIGRRHTGVSWFDAMLWRWYDVFLLIPLFRWLRVIPVTIRLNQAKLIDLHAIQKQARQGFVANIAEDITEVVVVQIIDQLQSTIRQGEIANLVSRRNVRKYIDLNQVNETTEIIKLAMNTIVYQVLPKIRPDLEALLQYNIKKAIAQSPAYESIRLLPGLERLQTNLTEQLTKQIYQGFWKAMTLLLKEDPAFDKLLERSIANFSQIVRSEFQTEDSLEKIETLLIDLLEEIKINYIQRLSQEDIEKILEQTRAIRQVTQTSK
;
A
#
# COMPACT_ATOMS: atom_id res chain seq x y z
N MET A 1 11.82 -5.52 20.29
CA MET A 1 11.29 -4.86 19.07
C MET A 1 11.52 -5.76 17.84
N THR A 2 11.06 -7.01 17.95
CA THR A 2 11.42 -8.14 17.07
C THR A 2 10.32 -8.42 16.03
N PHE A 3 9.18 -7.74 16.15
CA PHE A 3 7.98 -7.95 15.34
C PHE A 3 7.97 -7.21 13.99
N VAL A 4 8.88 -6.25 13.75
CA VAL A 4 8.91 -5.48 12.49
C VAL A 4 9.88 -6.08 11.45
N LYS A 5 10.87 -6.87 11.88
CA LYS A 5 11.86 -7.48 10.97
C LYS A 5 11.35 -8.72 10.22
N GLN A 6 10.18 -9.23 10.57
CA GLN A 6 9.59 -10.41 9.94
C GLN A 6 8.62 -10.10 8.78
N GLN A 7 8.48 -8.83 8.39
CA GLN A 7 7.84 -8.47 7.11
C GLN A 7 8.84 -8.34 5.94
N LEU A 8 10.15 -8.42 6.22
CA LEU A 8 11.21 -8.31 5.22
C LEU A 8 11.78 -9.69 4.89
N GLN A 9 11.53 -10.11 3.65
CA GLN A 9 12.00 -11.34 3.01
C GLN A 9 11.27 -12.62 3.45
N LEU A 10 10.07 -12.84 2.91
CA LEU A 10 9.64 -14.21 2.64
C LEU A 10 10.72 -14.87 1.77
N PRO A 11 11.38 -15.95 2.21
CA PRO A 11 12.24 -16.70 1.32
C PRO A 11 11.36 -17.20 0.17
N ARG A 12 11.62 -16.70 -1.04
CA ARG A 12 11.13 -17.27 -2.31
C ARG A 12 11.73 -18.66 -2.49
N LYS A 13 11.35 -19.62 -1.65
CA LYS A 13 11.62 -21.03 -1.89
C LYS A 13 10.45 -21.61 -2.69
N LYS A 14 10.70 -21.69 -3.99
CA LYS A 14 10.00 -22.52 -4.99
C LYS A 14 9.64 -23.87 -4.35
N PHE A 15 8.36 -24.16 -4.08
CA PHE A 15 8.02 -25.53 -3.66
C PHE A 15 6.68 -26.12 -4.16
N PHE A 16 5.94 -25.47 -5.06
CA PHE A 16 4.98 -26.18 -5.92
C PHE A 16 4.93 -25.49 -7.28
N SER A 17 5.79 -25.94 -8.20
CA SER A 17 6.21 -25.21 -9.40
C SER A 17 5.12 -25.02 -10.47
N ARG A 18 3.96 -25.68 -10.37
CA ARG A 18 2.79 -25.44 -11.24
C ARG A 18 1.46 -25.53 -10.49
N LEU A 19 1.21 -26.60 -9.71
CA LEU A 19 -0.07 -26.80 -8.99
C LEU A 19 -0.39 -25.70 -7.96
N GLY A 20 0.60 -25.23 -7.19
CA GLY A 20 0.40 -24.14 -6.23
C GLY A 20 0.04 -22.82 -6.92
N ALA A 21 0.65 -22.54 -8.08
CA ALA A 21 0.35 -21.35 -8.87
C ALA A 21 -1.05 -21.39 -9.49
N TRP A 22 -1.54 -22.56 -9.91
CA TRP A 22 -2.91 -22.74 -10.39
C TRP A 22 -3.93 -22.61 -9.25
N TRP A 23 -3.64 -23.14 -8.07
CA TRP A 23 -4.47 -22.94 -6.88
C TRP A 23 -4.54 -21.45 -6.49
N ASP A 24 -3.40 -20.75 -6.45
CA ASP A 24 -3.34 -19.31 -6.16
C ASP A 24 -4.18 -18.49 -7.16
N LYS A 25 -4.10 -18.83 -8.46
CA LYS A 25 -4.94 -18.22 -9.49
C LYS A 25 -6.42 -18.55 -9.32
N GLY A 26 -6.75 -19.81 -9.02
CA GLY A 26 -8.13 -20.26 -8.81
C GLY A 26 -8.79 -19.52 -7.65
N ILE A 27 -8.12 -19.44 -6.50
CA ILE A 27 -8.66 -18.70 -5.35
C ILE A 27 -8.70 -17.19 -5.63
N ALA A 28 -7.74 -16.62 -6.35
CA ALA A 28 -7.78 -15.21 -6.73
C ALA A 28 -8.98 -14.89 -7.64
N LEU A 29 -9.28 -15.75 -8.62
CA LEU A 29 -10.46 -15.62 -9.49
C LEU A 29 -11.76 -15.81 -8.70
N LEU A 30 -11.81 -16.76 -7.77
CA LEU A 30 -12.95 -17.00 -6.90
C LEU A 30 -13.21 -15.79 -5.97
N ALA A 31 -12.14 -15.17 -5.45
CA ALA A 31 -12.21 -13.94 -4.68
C ALA A 31 -12.67 -12.74 -5.52
N LEU A 32 -12.24 -12.65 -6.78
CA LEU A 32 -12.72 -11.63 -7.71
C LEU A 32 -14.22 -11.83 -8.04
N ALA A 33 -14.64 -13.06 -8.31
CA ALA A 33 -16.05 -13.38 -8.56
C ALA A 33 -16.94 -13.04 -7.36
N ASN A 34 -16.48 -13.38 -6.14
CA ASN A 34 -17.16 -12.98 -4.91
C ASN A 34 -17.23 -11.46 -4.74
N LEU A 35 -16.15 -10.74 -5.05
CA LEU A 35 -16.16 -9.27 -4.98
C LEU A 35 -17.15 -8.66 -5.97
N ILE A 36 -17.23 -9.17 -7.20
CA ILE A 36 -18.22 -8.72 -8.18
C ILE A 36 -19.64 -8.98 -7.66
N LEU A 37 -19.89 -10.16 -7.08
CA LEU A 37 -21.18 -10.50 -6.49
C LEU A 37 -21.55 -9.56 -5.33
N VAL A 38 -20.60 -9.24 -4.45
CA VAL A 38 -20.78 -8.27 -3.36
C VAL A 38 -21.09 -6.87 -3.88
N LEU A 39 -20.35 -6.40 -4.90
CA LEU A 39 -20.59 -5.08 -5.48
C LEU A 39 -21.95 -5.02 -6.18
N PHE A 40 -22.34 -6.10 -6.87
CA PHE A 40 -23.67 -6.24 -7.44
C PHE A 40 -24.74 -6.16 -6.35
N ASP A 41 -24.60 -6.91 -5.25
CA ASP A 41 -25.55 -6.91 -4.14
C ASP A 41 -25.72 -5.53 -3.48
N LEU A 42 -24.62 -4.81 -3.28
CA LEU A 42 -24.62 -3.45 -2.71
C LEU A 42 -25.31 -2.44 -3.65
N THR A 43 -25.17 -2.62 -4.96
CA THR A 43 -25.75 -1.73 -5.96
C THR A 43 -27.15 -2.15 -6.41
N TYR A 44 -27.62 -3.34 -6.01
CA TYR A 44 -28.87 -3.92 -6.47
C TYR A 44 -30.09 -3.07 -6.11
N ILE A 45 -30.25 -2.67 -4.84
CA ILE A 45 -31.41 -1.88 -4.39
C ILE A 45 -31.44 -0.50 -5.06
N PRO A 46 -30.36 0.31 -5.06
CA PRO A 46 -30.34 1.60 -5.74
C PRO A 46 -30.60 1.52 -7.26
N LEU A 47 -30.15 0.43 -7.90
CA LEU A 47 -30.29 0.22 -9.35
C LEU A 47 -31.44 -0.74 -9.70
N ARG A 48 -32.34 -1.07 -8.76
CA ARG A 48 -33.37 -2.10 -8.98
C ARG A 48 -34.24 -1.80 -10.19
N ASP A 49 -34.60 -0.53 -10.40
CA ASP A 49 -35.45 -0.12 -11.53
C ASP A 49 -34.79 -0.44 -12.88
N PHE A 50 -33.47 -0.28 -12.95
CA PHE A 50 -32.68 -0.70 -14.10
C PHE A 50 -32.66 -2.23 -14.24
N TRP A 51 -32.51 -2.98 -13.14
CA TRP A 51 -32.51 -4.45 -13.14
C TRP A 51 -33.88 -5.07 -13.47
N LEU A 52 -34.96 -4.35 -13.17
CA LEU A 52 -36.35 -4.73 -13.44
C LEU A 52 -36.76 -4.41 -14.89
N GLN A 53 -36.41 -3.22 -15.38
CA GLN A 53 -36.89 -2.75 -16.69
C GLN A 53 -35.87 -2.95 -17.82
N GLY A 54 -34.58 -3.05 -17.48
CA GLY A 54 -33.46 -3.12 -18.42
C GLY A 54 -33.28 -1.83 -19.23
N ARG A 55 -33.85 -0.71 -18.78
CA ARG A 55 -33.90 0.58 -19.48
C ARG A 55 -32.99 1.60 -18.81
N VAL A 56 -32.30 2.40 -19.62
CA VAL A 56 -31.51 3.54 -19.16
C VAL A 56 -32.08 4.83 -19.71
N GLN A 57 -32.32 5.77 -18.81
CA GLN A 57 -32.70 7.13 -19.10
C GLN A 57 -31.95 8.04 -18.14
N LEU A 58 -31.18 8.98 -18.68
CA LEU A 58 -30.45 9.95 -17.87
C LEU A 58 -31.28 11.21 -17.73
N PHE A 59 -31.40 11.70 -16.50
CA PHE A 59 -32.04 12.97 -16.19
C PHE A 59 -30.97 14.03 -15.91
N LEU A 60 -30.99 15.12 -16.67
CA LEU A 60 -30.07 16.23 -16.49
C LEU A 60 -30.86 17.48 -16.09
N LYS A 61 -30.55 18.02 -14.90
CA LYS A 61 -31.10 19.28 -14.40
C LYS A 61 -29.99 20.26 -14.09
N ILE A 62 -29.87 21.32 -14.91
CA ILE A 62 -28.91 22.41 -14.73
C ILE A 62 -29.68 23.73 -14.71
N GLY A 63 -29.93 24.26 -13.51
CA GLY A 63 -30.77 25.45 -13.32
C GLY A 63 -32.18 25.22 -13.88
N PRO A 64 -32.65 26.05 -14.84
CA PRO A 64 -33.96 25.87 -15.48
C PRO A 64 -33.97 24.80 -16.60
N PHE A 65 -32.81 24.28 -17.00
CA PHE A 65 -32.72 23.28 -18.05
C PHE A 65 -32.97 21.89 -17.47
N GLU A 66 -34.14 21.31 -17.77
CA GLU A 66 -34.50 19.94 -17.43
C GLU A 66 -34.66 19.14 -18.71
N ARG A 67 -33.82 18.11 -18.91
CA ARG A 67 -33.92 17.24 -20.08
C ARG A 67 -33.63 15.79 -19.73
N GLU A 68 -34.48 14.91 -20.23
CA GLU A 68 -34.29 13.47 -20.23
C GLU A 68 -33.67 13.03 -21.56
N PHE A 69 -32.63 12.20 -21.52
CA PHE A 69 -32.04 11.62 -22.72
C PHE A 69 -31.51 10.21 -22.44
N PRO A 70 -31.72 9.24 -23.35
CA PRO A 70 -32.49 9.32 -24.59
C PRO A 70 -34.01 9.21 -24.38
N ASP A 71 -34.78 9.77 -25.32
CA ASP A 71 -36.24 9.62 -25.41
C ASP A 71 -36.59 9.03 -26.80
N PRO A 72 -37.06 7.77 -26.90
CA PRO A 72 -37.43 6.86 -25.81
C PRO A 72 -36.23 6.27 -25.05
N PRO A 73 -36.43 5.78 -23.82
CA PRO A 73 -35.38 5.16 -23.01
C PRO A 73 -34.80 3.91 -23.71
N LEU A 74 -33.47 3.79 -23.69
CA LEU A 74 -32.75 2.68 -24.32
C LEU A 74 -32.86 1.41 -23.48
N ARG A 75 -33.36 0.32 -24.08
CA ARG A 75 -33.34 -1.01 -23.46
C ARG A 75 -32.00 -1.69 -23.75
N ILE A 76 -31.18 -1.84 -22.72
CA ILE A 76 -29.85 -2.45 -22.80
C ILE A 76 -29.93 -3.94 -22.41
N LEU A 77 -30.73 -4.26 -21.39
CA LEU A 77 -30.90 -5.64 -20.91
C LEU A 77 -32.20 -6.24 -21.45
N PRO A 78 -32.13 -7.37 -22.16
CA PRO A 78 -33.33 -8.05 -22.66
C PRO A 78 -34.05 -8.85 -21.57
N PHE A 79 -33.38 -9.19 -20.47
CA PHE A 79 -33.92 -9.99 -19.36
C PHE A 79 -34.09 -9.18 -18.07
N ARG A 80 -34.98 -9.65 -17.20
CA ARG A 80 -35.23 -9.09 -15.86
C ARG A 80 -34.37 -9.81 -14.85
N VAL A 81 -33.48 -9.08 -14.17
CA VAL A 81 -32.63 -9.65 -13.12
C VAL A 81 -33.42 -9.79 -11.81
N SER A 82 -34.47 -8.97 -11.64
CA SER A 82 -35.39 -9.02 -10.50
C SER A 82 -35.92 -10.42 -10.20
N ASP A 83 -36.28 -11.17 -11.24
CA ASP A 83 -36.91 -12.48 -11.13
C ASP A 83 -36.00 -13.52 -10.44
N TRP A 84 -34.69 -13.30 -10.47
CA TRP A 84 -33.67 -14.22 -9.93
C TRP A 84 -33.05 -13.74 -8.62
N TYR A 85 -33.22 -12.46 -8.27
CA TYR A 85 -32.49 -11.83 -7.18
C TYR A 85 -33.36 -11.12 -6.14
N ASP A 86 -34.62 -10.78 -6.45
CA ASP A 86 -35.50 -10.11 -5.48
C ASP A 86 -35.66 -10.94 -4.19
N TRP A 87 -35.68 -12.27 -4.28
CA TRP A 87 -35.72 -13.16 -3.11
C TRP A 87 -34.51 -12.99 -2.15
N VAL A 88 -33.34 -12.62 -2.68
CA VAL A 88 -32.13 -12.38 -1.90
C VAL A 88 -32.30 -11.15 -1.01
N LYS A 89 -32.97 -10.12 -1.54
CA LYS A 89 -33.29 -8.90 -0.80
C LYS A 89 -34.66 -8.92 -0.12
N GLY A 90 -35.36 -10.06 -0.15
CA GLY A 90 -36.73 -10.18 0.40
C GLY A 90 -37.71 -9.21 -0.28
N ILE A 91 -37.51 -8.91 -1.56
CA ILE A 91 -38.36 -7.97 -2.29
C ILE A 91 -39.60 -8.70 -2.80
N GLU A 92 -40.77 -8.13 -2.50
CA GLU A 92 -42.07 -8.62 -2.94
C GLU A 92 -42.83 -7.52 -3.70
N PRO A 93 -43.70 -7.86 -4.66
CA PRO A 93 -44.60 -6.90 -5.27
C PRO A 93 -45.47 -6.23 -4.20
N HIS A 94 -45.60 -4.92 -4.24
CA HIS A 94 -46.44 -4.22 -3.29
C HIS A 94 -47.93 -4.52 -3.58
N ARG A 95 -48.65 -5.00 -2.58
CA ARG A 95 -50.03 -5.51 -2.70
C ARG A 95 -50.97 -4.56 -3.45
N ASP A 96 -51.04 -3.30 -3.04
CA ASP A 96 -52.02 -2.35 -3.59
C ASP A 96 -51.72 -1.95 -5.04
N THR A 97 -50.45 -1.72 -5.37
CA THR A 97 -50.02 -1.39 -6.73
C THR A 97 -50.14 -2.60 -7.67
N GLU A 98 -49.89 -3.81 -7.17
CA GLU A 98 -50.07 -5.05 -7.93
C GLU A 98 -51.56 -5.27 -8.25
N GLN A 99 -52.44 -5.14 -7.25
CA GLN A 99 -53.89 -5.21 -7.47
C GLN A 99 -54.38 -4.15 -8.47
N TYR A 100 -53.83 -2.94 -8.41
CA TYR A 100 -54.14 -1.87 -9.36
C TYR A 100 -53.75 -2.27 -10.79
N LEU A 101 -52.54 -2.80 -11.00
CA LEU A 101 -52.08 -3.25 -12.32
C LEU A 101 -52.89 -4.43 -12.84
N GLN A 102 -53.29 -5.36 -11.97
CA GLN A 102 -54.16 -6.48 -12.33
C GLN A 102 -55.55 -6.00 -12.81
N LEU A 103 -56.12 -4.96 -12.18
CA LEU A 103 -57.37 -4.36 -12.65
C LEU A 103 -57.23 -3.67 -14.01
N VAL A 104 -56.11 -3.00 -14.27
CA VAL A 104 -55.84 -2.41 -15.59
C VAL A 104 -55.69 -3.51 -16.64
N GLU A 105 -55.02 -4.62 -16.32
CA GLU A 105 -54.90 -5.77 -17.20
C GLU A 105 -56.26 -6.41 -17.50
N GLU A 106 -57.11 -6.56 -16.48
CA GLU A 106 -58.49 -7.05 -16.64
C GLU A 106 -59.32 -6.13 -17.56
N LEU A 107 -59.17 -4.80 -17.41
CA LEU A 107 -59.79 -3.82 -18.30
C LEU A 107 -59.29 -3.98 -19.73
N ASN A 108 -57.97 -4.08 -19.93
CA ASN A 108 -57.32 -4.29 -21.23
C ASN A 108 -57.87 -5.55 -21.92
N GLN A 109 -57.96 -6.67 -21.20
CA GLN A 109 -58.48 -7.92 -21.72
C GLN A 109 -59.95 -7.82 -22.13
N LYS A 110 -60.79 -7.16 -21.31
CA LYS A 110 -62.21 -6.96 -21.62
C LYS A 110 -62.41 -6.05 -22.83
N ILE A 111 -61.67 -4.96 -22.93
CA ILE A 111 -61.75 -4.05 -24.07
C ILE A 111 -61.26 -4.72 -25.37
N ASN A 112 -60.27 -5.62 -25.30
CA ASN A 112 -59.82 -6.34 -26.49
C ASN A 112 -60.82 -7.42 -26.95
N ARG A 113 -61.63 -7.97 -26.03
CA ARG A 113 -62.70 -8.94 -26.34
C ARG A 113 -63.97 -8.27 -26.86
N VAL A 114 -64.33 -7.12 -26.29
CA VAL A 114 -65.46 -6.30 -26.74
C VAL A 114 -65.03 -5.54 -27.99
N ALA A 115 -65.54 -5.89 -29.17
CA ALA A 115 -65.22 -5.14 -30.39
C ALA A 115 -65.49 -3.63 -30.16
N LEU A 116 -64.45 -2.80 -30.26
CA LEU A 116 -64.46 -1.34 -30.01
C LEU A 116 -65.68 -0.58 -30.59
N PRO A 117 -66.26 -0.93 -31.75
CA PRO A 117 -67.47 -0.28 -32.27
C PRO A 117 -68.71 -0.42 -31.36
N THR A 118 -68.79 -1.50 -30.58
CA THR A 118 -69.96 -1.83 -29.75
C THR A 118 -70.01 -1.06 -28.42
N LEU A 119 -68.89 -0.49 -27.97
CA LEU A 119 -68.82 0.39 -26.79
C LEU A 119 -69.30 1.82 -27.09
N ASN A 120 -69.44 2.18 -28.37
CA ASN A 120 -69.80 3.52 -28.81
C ASN A 120 -71.30 3.71 -29.07
N SER A 121 -72.11 2.64 -29.06
CA SER A 121 -73.54 2.68 -29.42
C SER A 121 -74.43 2.05 -28.32
N PRO A 122 -75.23 2.84 -27.56
CA PRO A 122 -76.05 2.32 -26.46
C PRO A 122 -77.27 1.48 -26.89
N ARG A 123 -77.66 1.49 -28.17
CA ARG A 123 -79.05 1.18 -28.55
C ARG A 123 -79.34 -0.23 -29.02
N GLN A 124 -78.36 -1.02 -29.45
CA GLN A 124 -78.58 -2.43 -29.79
C GLN A 124 -77.28 -3.20 -29.56
N ASN A 125 -77.14 -3.87 -28.42
CA ASN A 125 -75.96 -4.69 -28.17
C ASN A 125 -76.32 -5.93 -27.32
N PRO A 126 -76.02 -7.16 -27.78
CA PRO A 126 -76.24 -8.40 -27.01
C PRO A 126 -75.41 -8.51 -25.71
N ASN A 127 -74.41 -7.62 -25.49
CA ASN A 127 -73.43 -7.73 -24.40
C ASN A 127 -73.54 -6.61 -23.34
N ARG A 128 -74.75 -6.27 -22.85
CA ARG A 128 -74.95 -5.28 -21.77
C ARG A 128 -74.14 -5.60 -20.51
N VAL A 129 -74.03 -6.89 -20.18
CA VAL A 129 -73.28 -7.40 -19.01
C VAL A 129 -71.80 -7.04 -19.09
N GLU A 130 -71.19 -7.06 -20.28
CA GLU A 130 -69.78 -6.69 -20.46
C GLU A 130 -69.56 -5.19 -20.31
N ALA A 131 -70.49 -4.36 -20.81
CA ALA A 131 -70.44 -2.90 -20.68
C ALA A 131 -70.58 -2.44 -19.22
N GLU A 132 -71.49 -3.04 -18.45
CA GLU A 132 -71.65 -2.81 -17.01
C GLU A 132 -70.40 -3.25 -16.23
N THR A 133 -69.79 -4.35 -16.66
CA THR A 133 -68.55 -4.85 -16.05
C THR A 133 -67.37 -3.91 -16.29
N VAL A 134 -67.25 -3.33 -17.50
CA VAL A 134 -66.24 -2.31 -17.81
C VAL A 134 -66.45 -1.05 -16.96
N ASP A 135 -67.71 -0.60 -16.78
CA ASP A 135 -68.00 0.54 -15.90
C ASP A 135 -67.59 0.29 -14.45
N ARG A 136 -67.81 -0.93 -13.95
CA ARG A 136 -67.40 -1.33 -12.61
C ARG A 136 -65.88 -1.26 -12.45
N ILE A 137 -65.12 -1.78 -13.41
CA ILE A 137 -63.65 -1.73 -13.36
C ILE A 137 -63.14 -0.29 -13.45
N LEU A 138 -63.71 0.53 -14.34
CA LEU A 138 -63.35 1.94 -14.43
C LEU A 138 -63.63 2.70 -13.14
N LYS A 139 -64.74 2.41 -12.46
CA LYS A 139 -65.04 2.96 -11.13
C LYS A 139 -64.00 2.53 -10.11
N GLU A 140 -63.70 1.24 -10.03
CA GLU A 140 -62.71 0.71 -9.08
C GLU A 140 -61.30 1.30 -9.33
N LEU A 141 -60.92 1.48 -10.59
CA LEU A 141 -59.66 2.16 -10.95
C LEU A 141 -59.64 3.62 -10.49
N ARG A 142 -60.76 4.35 -10.58
CA ARG A 142 -60.85 5.72 -10.03
C ARG A 142 -60.69 5.72 -8.51
N ASP A 143 -61.41 4.85 -7.82
CA ASP A 143 -61.39 4.74 -6.36
C ASP A 143 -59.97 4.38 -5.87
N ARG A 144 -59.34 3.36 -6.45
CA ARG A 144 -57.97 2.96 -6.11
C ARG A 144 -56.92 3.98 -6.53
N SER A 145 -57.15 4.75 -7.60
CA SER A 145 -56.25 5.86 -7.95
C SER A 145 -56.29 6.97 -6.90
N ALA A 146 -57.49 7.29 -6.39
CA ALA A 146 -57.63 8.27 -5.31
C ALA A 146 -56.96 7.76 -4.03
N GLU A 147 -57.18 6.49 -3.67
CA GLU A 147 -56.53 5.83 -2.54
C GLU A 147 -55.00 5.83 -2.67
N MET A 148 -54.46 5.48 -3.85
CA MET A 148 -53.01 5.51 -4.12
C MET A 148 -52.43 6.92 -3.96
N VAL A 149 -53.17 7.95 -4.36
CA VAL A 149 -52.75 9.36 -4.19
C VAL A 149 -52.73 9.77 -2.72
N ASP A 150 -53.69 9.28 -1.92
CA ASP A 150 -53.84 9.61 -0.49
C ASP A 150 -52.87 8.87 0.42
N THR A 151 -52.79 7.55 0.25
CA THR A 151 -52.02 6.65 1.13
C THR A 151 -50.53 6.63 0.78
N ASN A 152 -50.17 6.98 -0.46
CA ASN A 152 -48.81 6.89 -0.99
C ASN A 152 -48.14 5.53 -0.71
N PRO A 153 -48.53 4.46 -1.42
CA PRO A 153 -47.94 3.13 -1.24
C PRO A 153 -46.45 3.05 -1.64
N PHE A 154 -45.88 4.12 -2.20
CA PHE A 154 -44.48 4.19 -2.60
C PHE A 154 -43.57 4.68 -1.46
N LEU A 155 -44.14 5.12 -0.34
CA LEU A 155 -43.38 5.68 0.78
C LEU A 155 -42.43 4.64 1.39
N ILE A 156 -42.91 3.41 1.61
CA ILE A 156 -42.16 2.32 2.27
C ILE A 156 -40.92 1.94 1.44
N ALA A 157 -41.03 1.97 0.11
CA ALA A 157 -39.92 1.68 -0.81
C ALA A 157 -38.99 2.88 -1.06
N ASN A 158 -39.18 4.00 -0.35
CA ASN A 158 -38.51 5.27 -0.58
C ASN A 158 -38.66 5.78 -2.04
N LYS A 159 -39.85 5.60 -2.61
CA LYS A 159 -40.18 5.91 -4.01
C LYS A 159 -41.28 6.97 -4.17
N THR A 160 -41.50 7.81 -3.16
CA THR A 160 -42.48 8.91 -3.24
C THR A 160 -42.30 9.79 -4.49
N GLY A 161 -41.06 10.02 -4.92
CA GLY A 161 -40.77 10.74 -6.17
C GLY A 161 -41.32 10.06 -7.43
N THR A 162 -41.37 8.73 -7.45
CA THR A 162 -41.99 7.95 -8.54
C THR A 162 -43.50 8.20 -8.59
N LEU A 163 -44.17 8.23 -7.44
CA LEU A 163 -45.59 8.58 -7.38
C LEU A 163 -45.84 10.01 -7.87
N GLU A 164 -44.99 10.98 -7.53
CA GLU A 164 -45.10 12.34 -8.05
C GLU A 164 -44.89 12.40 -9.56
N ARG A 165 -43.97 11.59 -10.12
CA ARG A 165 -43.81 11.45 -11.57
C ARG A 165 -45.07 10.90 -12.23
N ILE A 166 -45.65 9.84 -11.68
CA ILE A 166 -46.91 9.26 -12.16
C ILE A 166 -48.02 10.32 -12.13
N LYS A 167 -48.21 11.00 -10.99
CA LYS A 167 -49.20 12.08 -10.83
C LYS A 167 -49.01 13.15 -11.89
N ASN A 168 -47.77 13.61 -12.11
CA ASN A 168 -47.46 14.63 -13.11
C ASN A 168 -47.73 14.17 -14.54
N GLN A 169 -47.38 12.94 -14.90
CA GLN A 169 -47.64 12.40 -16.24
C GLN A 169 -49.14 12.30 -16.54
N ILE A 170 -49.96 11.88 -15.56
CA ILE A 170 -51.43 11.83 -15.71
C ILE A 170 -52.03 13.25 -15.81
N ARG A 171 -51.60 14.19 -14.96
CA ARG A 171 -52.04 15.60 -15.03
C ARG A 171 -51.74 16.21 -16.40
N GLU A 172 -50.51 16.04 -16.89
CA GLU A 172 -50.08 16.54 -18.19
C GLU A 172 -50.89 15.88 -19.33
N ARG A 173 -51.11 14.56 -19.27
CA ARG A 173 -51.88 13.83 -20.30
C ARG A 173 -53.34 14.27 -20.39
N VAL A 174 -53.98 14.53 -19.25
CA VAL A 174 -55.42 14.84 -19.18
C VAL A 174 -55.71 16.33 -19.38
N PHE A 175 -54.89 17.21 -18.79
CA PHE A 175 -55.15 18.65 -18.73
C PHE A 175 -54.11 19.50 -19.47
N GLY A 176 -52.99 18.92 -19.94
CA GLY A 176 -51.89 19.67 -20.55
C GLY A 176 -51.13 20.58 -19.58
N THR A 177 -51.25 20.33 -18.28
CA THR A 177 -50.57 21.10 -17.23
C THR A 177 -50.41 20.28 -15.95
N LYS A 178 -49.37 20.58 -15.16
CA LYS A 178 -49.11 19.97 -13.85
C LYS A 178 -49.82 20.68 -12.68
N ASN A 179 -50.40 21.86 -12.90
CA ASN A 179 -50.97 22.72 -11.86
C ASN A 179 -52.44 22.38 -11.50
N VAL A 180 -52.80 21.10 -11.52
CA VAL A 180 -54.16 20.60 -11.26
C VAL A 180 -54.12 19.43 -10.28
N SER A 181 -55.26 19.15 -9.63
CA SER A 181 -55.37 18.03 -8.69
C SER A 181 -55.04 16.70 -9.38
N SER A 182 -54.15 15.90 -8.79
CA SER A 182 -53.87 14.55 -9.31
C SER A 182 -55.08 13.63 -9.20
N LYS A 183 -55.86 13.75 -8.12
CA LYS A 183 -57.07 12.93 -7.95
C LYS A 183 -58.07 13.19 -9.07
N GLU A 184 -58.27 14.46 -9.41
CA GLU A 184 -59.15 14.86 -10.50
C GLU A 184 -58.63 14.36 -11.85
N ALA A 185 -57.32 14.44 -12.07
CA ALA A 185 -56.70 13.91 -13.29
C ALA A 185 -56.87 12.40 -13.43
N PHE A 186 -56.66 11.63 -12.37
CA PHE A 186 -56.93 10.18 -12.37
C PHE A 186 -58.43 9.86 -12.55
N TYR A 187 -59.30 10.61 -11.87
CA TYR A 187 -60.75 10.45 -11.99
C TYR A 187 -61.20 10.63 -13.44
N ARG A 188 -60.72 11.69 -14.10
CA ARG A 188 -61.01 11.99 -15.50
C ARG A 188 -60.33 11.02 -16.46
N PHE A 189 -59.08 10.60 -16.22
CA PHE A 189 -58.36 9.64 -17.06
C PHE A 189 -59.11 8.31 -17.19
N TRP A 190 -59.60 7.79 -16.06
CA TRP A 190 -60.39 6.55 -16.02
C TRP A 190 -61.89 6.78 -16.24
N SER A 191 -62.32 7.95 -16.75
CA SER A 191 -63.71 8.20 -17.11
C SER A 191 -64.03 7.61 -18.48
N ARG A 192 -65.26 7.11 -18.64
CA ARG A 192 -65.73 6.58 -19.92
C ARG A 192 -65.75 7.68 -20.98
N GLU A 193 -66.13 8.90 -20.61
CA GLU A 193 -66.18 10.03 -21.55
C GLU A 193 -64.79 10.33 -22.13
N TYR A 194 -63.76 10.40 -21.27
CA TYR A 194 -62.39 10.70 -21.69
C TYR A 194 -61.81 9.59 -22.57
N LEU A 195 -61.93 8.33 -22.15
CA LEU A 195 -61.42 7.19 -22.91
C LEU A 195 -62.13 7.03 -24.27
N ARG A 196 -63.42 7.39 -24.36
CA ARG A 196 -64.14 7.40 -25.64
C ARG A 196 -63.71 8.55 -26.54
N GLU A 197 -63.49 9.75 -25.97
CA GLU A 197 -63.05 10.93 -26.72
C GLU A 197 -61.65 10.74 -27.32
N LYS A 198 -60.69 10.25 -26.51
CA LYS A 198 -59.28 10.08 -26.92
C LYS A 198 -59.00 8.72 -27.57
N GLY A 199 -59.88 7.75 -27.38
CA GLY A 199 -59.73 6.39 -27.88
C GLY A 199 -59.08 5.46 -26.86
N PHE A 200 -59.82 4.42 -26.47
CA PHE A 200 -59.40 3.46 -25.45
C PHE A 200 -58.01 2.89 -25.67
N ARG A 201 -57.70 2.40 -26.87
CA ARG A 201 -56.41 1.75 -27.16
C ARG A 201 -55.23 2.72 -27.05
N GLN A 202 -55.42 3.98 -27.43
CA GLN A 202 -54.37 4.99 -27.37
C GLN A 202 -54.01 5.30 -25.91
N GLU A 203 -55.01 5.52 -25.06
CA GLU A 203 -54.79 5.83 -23.63
C GLU A 203 -54.27 4.62 -22.85
N LEU A 204 -54.73 3.40 -23.17
CA LEU A 204 -54.20 2.18 -22.55
C LEU A 204 -52.75 1.92 -22.97
N ASN A 205 -52.39 2.13 -24.25
CA ASN A 205 -50.99 2.05 -24.69
C ASN A 205 -50.11 3.11 -24.01
N PHE A 206 -50.62 4.34 -23.79
CA PHE A 206 -49.91 5.36 -23.02
C PHE A 206 -49.68 4.89 -21.58
N PHE A 207 -50.73 4.37 -20.92
CA PHE A 207 -50.61 3.83 -19.57
C PHE A 207 -49.58 2.70 -19.50
N ASP A 208 -49.67 1.71 -20.40
CA ASP A 208 -48.77 0.56 -20.43
C ASP A 208 -47.31 0.95 -20.69
N ARG A 209 -47.09 2.03 -21.45
CA ARG A 209 -45.74 2.49 -21.82
C ARG A 209 -45.11 3.39 -20.76
N GLU A 210 -45.87 4.35 -20.23
CA GLU A 210 -45.34 5.45 -19.40
C GLU A 210 -45.63 5.24 -17.91
N ILE A 211 -46.83 4.75 -17.55
CA ILE A 211 -47.30 4.69 -16.16
C ILE A 211 -47.04 3.33 -15.52
N LYS A 212 -47.38 2.24 -16.22
CA LYS A 212 -47.22 0.86 -15.74
C LYS A 212 -45.79 0.56 -15.25
N PRO A 213 -44.71 0.91 -15.99
CA PRO A 213 -43.34 0.63 -15.51
C PRO A 213 -43.00 1.38 -14.20
N LEU A 214 -43.55 2.58 -13.99
CA LEU A 214 -43.33 3.34 -12.77
C LEU A 214 -44.05 2.68 -11.58
N ILE A 215 -45.26 2.16 -11.78
CA ILE A 215 -46.02 1.42 -10.76
C ILE A 215 -45.35 0.07 -10.45
N GLU A 216 -44.90 -0.67 -11.47
CA GLU A 216 -44.16 -1.94 -11.32
C GLU A 216 -42.85 -1.78 -10.54
N SER A 217 -42.27 -0.57 -10.54
CA SER A 217 -41.06 -0.29 -9.78
C SER A 217 -41.28 -0.28 -8.27
N ASN A 218 -42.54 -0.14 -7.80
CA ASN A 218 -42.86 -0.18 -6.38
C ASN A 218 -42.72 -1.60 -5.84
N TYR A 219 -42.30 -1.71 -4.58
CA TYR A 219 -42.11 -3.00 -3.94
C TYR A 219 -42.29 -2.89 -2.43
N TYR A 220 -42.47 -4.03 -1.79
CA TYR A 220 -42.48 -4.17 -0.35
C TYR A 220 -41.25 -4.99 0.06
N ARG A 221 -40.62 -4.62 1.17
CA ARG A 221 -39.55 -5.40 1.79
C ARG A 221 -39.93 -5.63 3.24
N PRO A 222 -40.13 -6.88 3.68
CA PRO A 222 -40.46 -7.17 5.06
C PRO A 222 -39.28 -6.78 5.96
N VAL A 223 -39.62 -6.31 7.15
CA VAL A 223 -38.67 -5.93 8.18
C VAL A 223 -38.69 -7.01 9.25
N GLY A 224 -37.50 -7.53 9.60
CA GLY A 224 -37.37 -8.56 10.62
C GLY A 224 -37.61 -7.98 12.03
N GLU A 225 -37.67 -8.86 13.03
CA GLU A 225 -37.81 -8.46 14.44
C GLU A 225 -36.65 -7.58 14.94
N ASN A 226 -35.52 -7.60 14.24
CA ASN A 226 -34.34 -6.76 14.49
C ASN A 226 -34.46 -5.33 13.92
N GLY A 227 -35.57 -4.98 13.26
CA GLY A 227 -35.79 -3.66 12.66
C GLY A 227 -35.07 -3.44 11.34
N GLU A 228 -34.33 -4.43 10.84
CA GLU A 228 -33.63 -4.37 9.55
C GLU A 228 -34.45 -5.08 8.47
N PRO A 229 -34.43 -4.61 7.22
CA PRO A 229 -35.17 -5.27 6.17
C PRO A 229 -34.46 -6.56 5.73
N VAL A 230 -35.23 -7.59 5.37
CA VAL A 230 -34.73 -8.96 5.12
C VAL A 230 -33.60 -8.98 4.08
N ASP A 231 -32.44 -9.51 4.45
CA ASP A 231 -31.27 -9.68 3.56
C ASP A 231 -30.71 -11.10 3.68
N ASN A 232 -30.96 -11.90 2.65
CA ASN A 232 -30.53 -13.29 2.55
C ASN A 232 -29.17 -13.43 1.83
N PHE A 233 -28.47 -12.34 1.51
CA PHE A 233 -27.18 -12.42 0.81
C PHE A 233 -26.16 -13.29 1.55
N GLY A 234 -26.24 -13.34 2.88
CA GLY A 234 -25.40 -14.22 3.69
C GLY A 234 -25.44 -15.68 3.23
N LEU A 235 -26.58 -16.18 2.72
CA LEU A 235 -26.72 -17.54 2.20
C LEU A 235 -25.91 -17.75 0.91
N LEU A 236 -25.87 -16.75 0.04
CA LEU A 236 -25.06 -16.79 -1.19
C LEU A 236 -23.58 -16.63 -0.91
N ASP A 237 -23.23 -15.84 0.11
CA ASP A 237 -21.85 -15.57 0.49
C ASP A 237 -21.22 -16.69 1.33
N PHE A 238 -22.02 -17.46 2.05
CA PHE A 238 -21.56 -18.50 2.96
C PHE A 238 -20.66 -19.57 2.31
N PRO A 239 -20.95 -20.11 1.11
CA PRO A 239 -20.04 -21.02 0.42
C PRO A 239 -18.66 -20.40 0.14
N PHE A 240 -18.62 -19.11 -0.25
CA PHE A 240 -17.36 -18.40 -0.49
C PHE A 240 -16.58 -18.22 0.82
N PHE A 241 -17.29 -17.83 1.88
CA PHE A 241 -16.72 -17.72 3.23
C PHE A 241 -16.05 -19.03 3.66
N LEU A 242 -16.70 -20.18 3.46
CA LEU A 242 -16.11 -21.48 3.80
C LEU A 242 -14.84 -21.79 3.01
N VAL A 243 -14.84 -21.51 1.70
CA VAL A 243 -13.65 -21.70 0.85
C VAL A 243 -12.49 -20.79 1.31
N PHE A 244 -12.77 -19.52 1.60
CA PHE A 244 -11.74 -18.59 2.06
C PHE A 244 -11.25 -18.92 3.47
N LEU A 245 -12.15 -19.34 4.36
CA LEU A 245 -11.80 -19.78 5.71
C LEU A 245 -10.87 -20.98 5.64
N PHE A 246 -11.20 -21.98 4.82
CA PHE A 246 -10.37 -23.15 4.63
C PHE A 246 -9.00 -22.81 4.01
N ASP A 247 -8.95 -22.00 2.95
CA ASP A 247 -7.69 -21.56 2.33
C ASP A 247 -6.82 -20.77 3.33
N PHE A 248 -7.43 -19.89 4.13
CA PHE A 248 -6.75 -19.11 5.15
C PHE A 248 -6.17 -19.99 6.26
N LEU A 249 -6.97 -20.91 6.83
CA LEU A 249 -6.52 -21.84 7.87
C LEU A 249 -5.42 -22.77 7.33
N LEU A 250 -5.59 -23.34 6.14
CA LEU A 250 -4.61 -24.24 5.55
C LEU A 250 -3.28 -23.52 5.28
N ARG A 251 -3.31 -22.29 4.73
CA ARG A 251 -2.08 -21.53 4.45
C ARG A 251 -1.36 -21.10 5.72
N THR A 252 -2.09 -20.58 6.71
CA THR A 252 -1.50 -20.14 7.97
C THR A 252 -0.91 -21.33 8.73
N PHE A 253 -1.58 -22.48 8.71
CA PHE A 253 -1.07 -23.74 9.28
C PHE A 253 0.20 -24.23 8.56
N LEU A 254 0.21 -24.23 7.22
CA LEU A 254 1.39 -24.63 6.44
C LEU A 254 2.59 -23.70 6.67
N ILE A 255 2.36 -22.39 6.87
CA ILE A 255 3.41 -21.41 7.21
C ILE A 255 3.97 -21.71 8.60
N GLY A 256 3.11 -21.85 9.62
CA GLY A 256 3.52 -22.17 10.98
C GLY A 256 4.30 -23.48 11.08
N ARG A 257 3.96 -24.49 10.25
CA ARG A 257 4.68 -25.78 10.22
C ARG A 257 6.02 -25.71 9.49
N ARG A 258 6.18 -24.81 8.51
CA ARG A 258 7.40 -24.73 7.67
C ARG A 258 8.47 -23.79 8.22
N HIS A 259 8.09 -22.84 9.07
CA HIS A 259 9.02 -21.86 9.63
C HIS A 259 9.25 -22.14 11.12
N THR A 260 10.44 -22.67 11.45
CA THR A 260 10.88 -22.89 12.83
C THR A 260 10.95 -21.54 13.56
N GLY A 261 10.10 -21.35 14.57
CA GLY A 261 10.04 -20.13 15.38
C GLY A 261 8.86 -19.18 15.09
N VAL A 262 7.93 -19.55 14.21
CA VAL A 262 6.70 -18.77 13.95
C VAL A 262 5.50 -19.50 14.56
N SER A 263 4.78 -18.86 15.49
CA SER A 263 3.54 -19.43 16.00
C SER A 263 2.45 -19.36 14.91
N TRP A 264 1.45 -20.24 14.98
CA TRP A 264 0.35 -20.21 14.01
C TRP A 264 -0.43 -18.88 14.03
N PHE A 265 -0.55 -18.24 15.20
CA PHE A 265 -1.12 -16.90 15.34
C PHE A 265 -0.27 -15.82 14.67
N ASP A 266 1.07 -15.91 14.76
CA ASP A 266 1.96 -14.98 14.04
C ASP A 266 1.81 -15.13 12.53
N ALA A 267 1.62 -16.37 12.04
CA ALA A 267 1.35 -16.64 10.63
C ALA A 267 0.00 -16.07 10.16
N MET A 268 -1.02 -16.04 11.03
CA MET A 268 -2.30 -15.35 10.76
C MET A 268 -2.09 -13.83 10.68
N LEU A 269 -1.34 -13.23 11.61
CA LEU A 269 -1.03 -11.80 11.61
C LEU A 269 -0.25 -11.36 10.37
N TRP A 270 0.67 -12.20 9.86
CA TRP A 270 1.34 -11.95 8.59
C TRP A 270 0.38 -11.85 7.40
N ARG A 271 -0.76 -12.52 7.48
CA ARG A 271 -1.82 -12.52 6.46
C ARG A 271 -3.06 -11.77 6.94
N TRP A 272 -2.90 -10.74 7.76
CA TRP A 272 -4.00 -9.94 8.31
C TRP A 272 -4.98 -9.44 7.22
N TYR A 273 -4.49 -9.15 6.02
CA TYR A 273 -5.32 -8.70 4.89
C TYR A 273 -6.36 -9.75 4.46
N ASP A 274 -6.06 -11.04 4.57
CA ASP A 274 -7.00 -12.11 4.20
C ASP A 274 -8.20 -12.18 5.15
N VAL A 275 -8.10 -11.63 6.37
CA VAL A 275 -9.21 -11.58 7.32
C VAL A 275 -10.38 -10.76 6.75
N PHE A 276 -10.13 -9.75 5.92
CA PHE A 276 -11.19 -8.99 5.28
C PHE A 276 -12.07 -9.83 4.33
N LEU A 277 -11.58 -10.97 3.82
CA LEU A 277 -12.41 -11.92 3.07
C LEU A 277 -13.46 -12.61 3.96
N LEU A 278 -13.19 -12.71 5.25
CA LEU A 278 -14.02 -13.45 6.21
C LEU A 278 -15.05 -12.56 6.93
N ILE A 279 -14.93 -11.24 6.82
CA ILE A 279 -15.83 -10.31 7.51
C ILE A 279 -17.18 -10.25 6.79
N PRO A 280 -18.31 -10.48 7.49
CA PRO A 280 -19.64 -10.46 6.90
C PRO A 280 -20.27 -9.06 6.83
N LEU A 281 -19.82 -8.10 7.66
CA LEU A 281 -20.40 -6.76 7.79
C LEU A 281 -19.84 -5.78 6.75
N PHE A 282 -18.52 -5.57 6.72
CA PHE A 282 -17.85 -4.62 5.81
C PHE A 282 -17.35 -5.31 4.54
N ARG A 283 -18.28 -5.88 3.76
CA ARG A 283 -17.95 -6.73 2.59
C ARG A 283 -17.15 -5.99 1.51
N TRP A 284 -17.27 -4.66 1.41
CA TRP A 284 -16.48 -3.86 0.46
C TRP A 284 -14.97 -3.85 0.78
N LEU A 285 -14.57 -4.12 2.02
CA LEU A 285 -13.15 -4.23 2.39
C LEU A 285 -12.44 -5.39 1.67
N ARG A 286 -13.20 -6.35 1.09
CA ARG A 286 -12.68 -7.45 0.28
C ARG A 286 -11.87 -6.98 -0.94
N VAL A 287 -12.05 -5.72 -1.38
CA VAL A 287 -11.21 -5.11 -2.41
C VAL A 287 -9.72 -5.21 -2.07
N ILE A 288 -9.34 -5.05 -0.79
CA ILE A 288 -7.94 -5.08 -0.34
C ILE A 288 -7.31 -6.46 -0.58
N PRO A 289 -7.80 -7.57 0.03
CA PRO A 289 -7.22 -8.89 -0.20
C PRO A 289 -7.34 -9.36 -1.65
N VAL A 290 -8.43 -9.05 -2.36
CA VAL A 290 -8.60 -9.42 -3.78
C VAL A 290 -7.51 -8.78 -4.63
N THR A 291 -7.28 -7.48 -4.46
CA THR A 291 -6.24 -6.75 -5.21
C THR A 291 -4.86 -7.33 -4.95
N ILE A 292 -4.55 -7.64 -3.69
CA ILE A 292 -3.28 -8.28 -3.30
C ILE A 292 -3.15 -9.67 -3.93
N ARG A 293 -4.19 -10.50 -3.85
CA ARG A 293 -4.20 -11.87 -4.40
C ARG A 293 -4.08 -11.88 -5.92
N LEU A 294 -4.74 -10.95 -6.62
CA LEU A 294 -4.60 -10.79 -8.08
C LEU A 294 -3.16 -10.43 -8.49
N ASN A 295 -2.51 -9.57 -7.73
CA ASN A 295 -1.09 -9.23 -7.94
C ASN A 295 -0.16 -10.41 -7.62
N GLN A 296 -0.38 -11.12 -6.51
CA GLN A 296 0.38 -12.32 -6.15
C GLN A 296 0.24 -13.44 -7.20
N ALA A 297 -0.96 -13.62 -7.75
CA ALA A 297 -1.26 -14.58 -8.81
C ALA A 297 -0.72 -14.16 -10.20
N LYS A 298 -0.10 -12.98 -10.30
CA LYS A 298 0.37 -12.35 -11.55
C LYS A 298 -0.74 -12.18 -12.59
N LEU A 299 -1.97 -11.96 -12.14
CA LEU A 299 -3.11 -11.67 -13.02
C LEU A 299 -3.19 -10.17 -13.32
N ILE A 300 -2.72 -9.32 -12.40
CA ILE A 300 -2.61 -7.87 -12.56
C ILE A 300 -1.21 -7.46 -12.07
N ASP A 301 -0.50 -6.64 -12.82
CA ASP A 301 0.82 -6.13 -12.42
C ASP A 301 0.66 -4.81 -11.65
N LEU A 302 0.75 -4.85 -10.31
CA LEU A 302 0.64 -3.67 -9.44
C LEU A 302 1.99 -3.20 -8.89
N HIS A 303 3.11 -3.61 -9.49
CA HIS A 303 4.45 -3.26 -8.97
C HIS A 303 4.69 -1.74 -8.92
N ALA A 304 4.12 -0.98 -9.86
CA ALA A 304 4.21 0.49 -9.88
C ALA A 304 3.52 1.15 -8.67
N ILE A 305 2.29 0.77 -8.37
CA ILE A 305 1.51 1.32 -7.24
C ILE A 305 2.16 0.92 -5.90
N GLN A 306 2.66 -0.32 -5.80
CA GLN A 306 3.32 -0.79 -4.59
C GLN A 306 4.68 -0.09 -4.36
N LYS A 307 5.42 0.25 -5.42
CA LYS A 307 6.66 1.05 -5.33
C LYS A 307 6.35 2.46 -4.83
N GLN A 308 5.33 3.11 -5.40
CA GLN A 308 4.89 4.45 -5.01
C GLN A 308 4.44 4.53 -3.54
N ALA A 309 3.61 3.58 -3.09
CA ALA A 309 3.11 3.55 -1.71
C ALA A 309 4.22 3.33 -0.67
N ARG A 310 5.25 2.55 -1.02
CA ARG A 310 6.43 2.34 -0.17
C ARG A 310 7.29 3.60 -0.05
N GLN A 311 7.44 4.34 -1.16
CA GLN A 311 8.18 5.60 -1.16
C GLN A 311 7.44 6.69 -0.39
N GLY A 312 6.11 6.81 -0.55
CA GLY A 312 5.33 7.86 0.11
C GLY A 312 5.20 7.74 1.63
N PHE A 313 5.20 6.52 2.20
CA PHE A 313 5.13 6.33 3.65
C PHE A 313 6.49 6.45 4.36
N VAL A 314 7.59 6.11 3.67
CA VAL A 314 8.94 6.15 4.24
C VAL A 314 9.57 7.54 4.10
N ALA A 315 9.32 8.26 3.01
CA ALA A 315 9.88 9.60 2.79
C ALA A 315 9.51 10.60 3.89
N ASN A 316 8.26 10.60 4.33
CA ASN A 316 7.78 11.56 5.35
C ASN A 316 8.24 11.25 6.79
N ILE A 317 8.74 10.04 7.07
CA ILE A 317 9.21 9.63 8.40
C ILE A 317 10.74 9.63 8.47
N ALA A 318 11.42 9.46 7.33
CA ALA A 318 12.87 9.34 7.27
C ALA A 318 13.61 10.68 7.36
N GLU A 319 13.00 11.79 6.93
CA GLU A 319 13.64 13.10 6.88
C GLU A 319 14.01 13.62 8.28
N ASP A 320 13.04 13.70 9.21
CA ASP A 320 13.27 14.24 10.55
C ASP A 320 13.96 13.26 11.52
N ILE A 321 13.74 11.95 11.36
CA ILE A 321 14.23 10.96 12.33
C ILE A 321 15.70 10.62 12.09
N THR A 322 16.18 10.66 10.84
CA THR A 322 17.50 10.08 10.55
C THR A 322 18.65 11.02 10.88
N GLU A 323 18.46 12.34 10.73
CA GLU A 323 19.41 13.34 11.25
C GLU A 323 19.58 13.20 12.77
N VAL A 324 18.46 13.03 13.48
CA VAL A 324 18.43 12.81 14.93
C VAL A 324 19.15 11.53 15.33
N VAL A 325 19.04 10.44 14.56
CA VAL A 325 19.75 9.18 14.86
C VAL A 325 21.27 9.33 14.69
N VAL A 326 21.75 10.04 13.67
CA VAL A 326 23.21 10.25 13.48
C VAL A 326 23.77 11.12 14.60
N VAL A 327 23.07 12.21 14.95
CA VAL A 327 23.42 13.04 16.11
C VAL A 327 23.45 12.21 17.39
N GLN A 328 22.44 11.36 17.62
CA GLN A 328 22.36 10.50 18.79
C GLN A 328 23.51 9.49 18.87
N ILE A 329 23.97 8.95 17.72
CA ILE A 329 25.12 8.04 17.68
C ILE A 329 26.41 8.79 18.06
N ILE A 330 26.62 10.01 17.53
CA ILE A 330 27.79 10.82 17.88
C ILE A 330 27.75 11.23 19.35
N ASP A 331 26.60 11.65 19.87
CA ASP A 331 26.42 11.99 21.28
C ASP A 331 26.68 10.77 22.17
N GLN A 332 26.28 9.57 21.72
CA GLN A 332 26.55 8.33 22.44
C GLN A 332 28.05 7.99 22.44
N LEU A 333 28.76 8.20 21.32
CA LEU A 333 30.22 8.03 21.25
C LEU A 333 30.94 9.06 22.13
N GLN A 334 30.54 10.34 22.08
CA GLN A 334 31.06 11.38 22.95
C GLN A 334 30.79 11.05 24.43
N SER A 335 29.62 10.52 24.77
CA SER A 335 29.29 10.07 26.12
C SER A 335 30.17 8.92 26.58
N THR A 336 30.39 7.92 25.72
CA THR A 336 31.33 6.80 25.96
C THR A 336 32.75 7.30 26.23
N ILE A 337 33.22 8.29 25.47
CA ILE A 337 34.54 8.89 25.65
C ILE A 337 34.59 9.69 26.96
N ARG A 338 33.59 10.54 27.24
CA ARG A 338 33.46 11.31 28.49
C ARG A 338 33.37 10.45 29.74
N GLN A 339 32.86 9.22 29.62
CA GLN A 339 32.75 8.26 30.73
C GLN A 339 34.08 7.50 30.98
N GLY A 340 35.15 7.80 30.24
CA GLY A 340 36.45 7.15 30.40
C GLY A 340 36.42 5.66 30.02
N GLU A 341 35.51 5.23 29.14
CA GLU A 341 35.51 3.84 28.67
C GLU A 341 36.79 3.52 27.87
N ILE A 342 37.43 4.51 27.26
CA ILE A 342 38.74 4.37 26.59
C ILE A 342 39.83 4.04 27.61
N ALA A 343 39.90 4.79 28.71
CA ALA A 343 40.79 4.48 29.83
C ALA A 343 40.55 3.07 30.37
N ASN A 344 39.29 2.61 30.41
CA ASN A 344 38.92 1.27 30.82
C ASN A 344 39.31 0.17 29.80
N LEU A 345 39.26 0.44 28.49
CA LEU A 345 39.71 -0.48 27.45
C LEU A 345 41.24 -0.67 27.48
N VAL A 346 41.99 0.39 27.75
CA VAL A 346 43.45 0.33 27.92
C VAL A 346 43.83 -0.31 29.27
N SER A 347 43.03 -0.12 30.32
CA SER A 347 43.35 -0.57 31.69
C SER A 347 42.80 -1.95 32.10
N ARG A 348 41.62 -2.41 31.65
CA ARG A 348 41.01 -3.71 32.09
C ARG A 348 41.29 -4.83 31.08
N ARG A 349 42.05 -5.91 31.36
CA ARG A 349 41.78 -7.08 32.25
C ARG A 349 40.52 -7.91 31.98
N ASN A 350 39.69 -7.59 30.98
CA ASN A 350 38.56 -8.46 30.60
C ASN A 350 38.79 -9.11 29.23
N VAL A 351 39.12 -10.40 29.28
CA VAL A 351 39.17 -11.33 28.16
C VAL A 351 37.75 -11.50 27.60
N ARG A 352 37.29 -10.57 26.77
CA ARG A 352 36.40 -10.99 25.69
C ARG A 352 37.29 -11.77 24.74
N LYS A 353 37.09 -13.10 24.70
CA LYS A 353 37.72 -14.03 23.76
C LYS A 353 37.77 -13.33 22.40
N TYR A 354 38.96 -12.91 21.99
CA TYR A 354 39.23 -12.62 20.60
C TYR A 354 38.84 -13.90 19.86
N ILE A 355 37.78 -13.82 19.04
CA ILE A 355 37.34 -14.96 18.24
C ILE A 355 38.34 -15.03 17.11
N ASP A 356 39.41 -15.78 17.36
CA ASP A 356 40.37 -16.14 16.35
C ASP A 356 39.65 -17.07 15.35
N LEU A 357 39.30 -16.51 14.19
CA LEU A 357 38.54 -17.21 13.16
C LEU A 357 39.46 -18.14 12.34
N ASN A 358 40.79 -17.96 12.37
CA ASN A 358 41.77 -18.71 11.56
C ASN A 358 43.17 -18.79 12.21
N GLN A 359 43.95 -19.84 11.97
CA GLN A 359 45.30 -20.03 12.56
C GLN A 359 46.41 -19.08 12.03
N VAL A 360 46.06 -17.96 11.40
CA VAL A 360 47.00 -16.98 10.87
C VAL A 360 47.00 -15.79 11.82
N ASN A 361 48.16 -15.32 12.27
CA ASN A 361 48.21 -14.07 13.02
C ASN A 361 47.97 -12.90 12.05
N GLU A 362 46.70 -12.52 11.86
CA GLU A 362 46.32 -11.51 10.86
C GLU A 362 46.98 -10.16 11.12
N THR A 363 47.33 -9.87 12.38
CA THR A 363 48.03 -8.63 12.75
C THR A 363 49.42 -8.55 12.10
N THR A 364 50.17 -9.65 12.16
CA THR A 364 51.51 -9.73 11.54
C THR A 364 51.43 -9.64 10.02
N GLU A 365 50.46 -10.31 9.40
CA GLU A 365 50.28 -10.31 7.94
C GLU A 365 49.79 -8.95 7.41
N ILE A 366 48.91 -8.26 8.15
CA ILE A 366 48.50 -6.89 7.83
C ILE A 366 49.69 -5.94 7.92
N ILE A 367 50.53 -6.07 8.96
CA ILE A 367 51.73 -5.24 9.12
C ILE A 367 52.73 -5.51 7.98
N LYS A 368 52.93 -6.76 7.58
CA LYS A 368 53.75 -7.11 6.40
C LYS A 368 53.20 -6.50 5.13
N LEU A 369 51.89 -6.58 4.89
CA LEU A 369 51.24 -5.98 3.73
C LEU A 369 51.37 -4.44 3.74
N ALA A 370 51.21 -3.82 4.90
CA ALA A 370 51.39 -2.38 5.07
C ALA A 370 52.85 -1.98 4.84
N MET A 371 53.81 -2.71 5.39
CA MET A 371 55.24 -2.47 5.18
C MET A 371 55.64 -2.66 3.72
N ASN A 372 55.11 -3.68 3.05
CA ASN A 372 55.29 -3.90 1.62
C ASN A 372 54.74 -2.70 0.82
N THR A 373 53.54 -2.24 1.14
CA THR A 373 52.94 -1.05 0.52
C THR A 373 53.77 0.21 0.80
N ILE A 374 54.22 0.41 2.04
CA ILE A 374 55.00 1.58 2.43
C ILE A 374 56.34 1.59 1.69
N VAL A 375 57.07 0.48 1.70
CA VAL A 375 58.39 0.40 1.07
C VAL A 375 58.24 0.47 -0.44
N TYR A 376 57.39 -0.31 -1.09
CA TYR A 376 57.36 -0.35 -2.55
C TYR A 376 56.51 0.74 -3.21
N GLN A 377 55.49 1.28 -2.53
CA GLN A 377 54.55 2.23 -3.14
C GLN A 377 54.59 3.63 -2.54
N VAL A 378 54.87 3.77 -1.23
CA VAL A 378 54.82 5.08 -0.55
C VAL A 378 56.21 5.73 -0.53
N LEU A 379 57.25 5.07 -0.01
CA LEU A 379 58.61 5.59 0.10
C LEU A 379 59.16 6.19 -1.21
N PRO A 380 58.94 5.57 -2.38
CA PRO A 380 59.40 6.13 -3.65
C PRO A 380 58.68 7.44 -4.00
N LYS A 381 57.39 7.56 -3.64
CA LYS A 381 56.57 8.74 -3.92
C LYS A 381 56.92 9.91 -3.00
N ILE A 382 57.25 9.63 -1.74
CA ILE A 382 57.67 10.65 -0.75
C ILE A 382 59.19 10.88 -0.73
N ARG A 383 59.94 10.19 -1.58
CA ARG A 383 61.40 10.33 -1.73
C ARG A 383 61.89 11.78 -1.79
N PRO A 384 61.34 12.67 -2.65
CA PRO A 384 61.84 14.05 -2.74
C PRO A 384 61.68 14.81 -1.42
N ASP A 385 60.59 14.59 -0.70
CA ASP A 385 60.32 15.24 0.58
C ASP A 385 61.26 14.72 1.68
N LEU A 386 61.52 13.41 1.69
CA LEU A 386 62.47 12.80 2.62
C LEU A 386 63.91 13.24 2.35
N GLU A 387 64.32 13.31 1.08
CA GLU A 387 65.64 13.85 0.70
C GLU A 387 65.76 15.31 1.12
N ALA A 388 64.72 16.13 0.97
CA ALA A 388 64.71 17.52 1.42
C ALA A 388 64.83 17.66 2.95
N LEU A 389 64.09 16.85 3.72
CA LEU A 389 64.19 16.82 5.18
C LEU A 389 65.56 16.35 5.66
N LEU A 390 66.13 15.32 5.02
CA LEU A 390 67.47 14.83 5.31
C LEU A 390 68.54 15.89 4.99
N GLN A 391 68.44 16.55 3.83
CA GLN A 391 69.33 17.65 3.49
C GLN A 391 69.26 18.78 4.51
N TYR A 392 68.05 19.15 4.95
CA TYR A 392 67.86 20.16 5.98
C TYR A 392 68.53 19.76 7.30
N ASN A 393 68.30 18.53 7.76
CA ASN A 393 68.86 18.03 9.02
C ASN A 393 70.38 17.84 8.96
N ILE A 394 70.92 17.32 7.85
CA ILE A 394 72.37 17.16 7.64
C ILE A 394 73.06 18.52 7.56
N LYS A 395 72.48 19.48 6.82
CA LYS A 395 73.00 20.85 6.75
C LYS A 395 73.03 21.51 8.12
N LYS A 396 71.96 21.35 8.91
CA LYS A 396 71.86 21.86 10.28
C LYS A 396 72.87 21.18 11.21
N ALA A 397 73.02 19.86 11.13
CA ALA A 397 73.97 19.10 11.93
C ALA A 397 75.44 19.44 11.61
N ILE A 398 75.79 19.58 10.33
CA ILE A 398 77.13 20.00 9.89
C ILE A 398 77.41 21.43 10.39
N ALA A 399 76.45 22.34 10.23
CA ALA A 399 76.57 23.73 10.68
C ALA A 399 76.71 23.86 12.21
N GLN A 400 76.20 22.89 12.97
CA GLN A 400 76.31 22.84 14.44
C GLN A 400 77.54 22.05 14.92
N SER A 401 78.35 21.49 14.02
CA SER A 401 79.51 20.68 14.41
C SER A 401 80.75 21.54 14.71
N PRO A 402 81.54 21.20 15.74
CA PRO A 402 82.80 21.91 16.05
C PRO A 402 83.82 21.88 14.91
N ALA A 403 83.79 20.83 14.09
CA ALA A 403 84.66 20.66 12.92
C ALA A 403 84.35 21.68 11.81
N TYR A 404 83.11 22.17 11.71
CA TYR A 404 82.72 23.16 10.71
C TYR A 404 83.33 24.55 10.98
N GLU A 405 83.51 24.90 12.26
CA GLU A 405 84.17 26.16 12.63
C GLU A 405 85.66 26.16 12.25
N SER A 406 86.34 25.01 12.33
CA SER A 406 87.78 24.89 12.05
C SER A 406 88.15 25.01 10.57
N ILE A 407 87.19 24.83 9.66
CA ILE A 407 87.43 24.72 8.20
C ILE A 407 86.87 25.97 7.46
N ARG A 408 86.27 26.92 8.19
CA ARG A 408 85.62 28.14 7.67
C ARG A 408 86.53 29.08 6.85
N LEU A 409 87.85 28.92 6.95
CA LEU A 409 88.86 29.78 6.31
C LEU A 409 89.32 29.33 4.91
N LEU A 410 88.87 28.17 4.43
CA LEU A 410 89.30 27.64 3.12
C LEU A 410 88.39 28.10 1.98
N PRO A 411 88.94 28.68 0.89
CA PRO A 411 88.16 29.06 -0.28
C PRO A 411 87.61 27.81 -0.99
N GLY A 412 86.29 27.77 -1.23
CA GLY A 412 85.59 26.63 -1.85
C GLY A 412 84.71 25.79 -0.91
N LEU A 413 84.61 26.16 0.37
CA LEU A 413 83.86 25.42 1.40
C LEU A 413 82.37 25.24 1.11
N GLU A 414 81.68 26.25 0.56
CA GLU A 414 80.25 26.16 0.28
C GLU A 414 79.94 25.05 -0.74
N ARG A 415 80.79 24.90 -1.75
CA ARG A 415 80.65 23.83 -2.76
C ARG A 415 80.93 22.45 -2.18
N LEU A 416 81.88 22.34 -1.24
CA LEU A 416 82.14 21.10 -0.53
C LEU A 416 80.97 20.73 0.39
N GLN A 417 80.40 21.69 1.11
CA GLN A 417 79.25 21.46 2.00
C GLN A 417 78.02 20.99 1.23
N THR A 418 77.68 21.63 0.10
CA THR A 418 76.53 21.23 -0.72
C THR A 418 76.74 19.85 -1.33
N ASN A 419 77.92 19.57 -1.89
CA ASN A 419 78.23 18.27 -2.49
C ASN A 419 78.25 17.14 -1.44
N LEU A 420 78.83 17.38 -0.26
CA LEU A 420 78.82 16.41 0.85
C LEU A 420 77.41 16.18 1.37
N THR A 421 76.61 17.23 1.55
CA THR A 421 75.22 17.10 2.01
C THR A 421 74.40 16.31 1.01
N GLU A 422 74.56 16.57 -0.29
CA GLU A 422 73.83 15.86 -1.34
C GLU A 422 74.26 14.38 -1.45
N GLN A 423 75.56 14.10 -1.39
CA GLN A 423 76.09 12.73 -1.42
C GLN A 423 75.69 11.94 -0.18
N LEU A 424 75.79 12.52 1.02
CA LEU A 424 75.39 11.89 2.27
C LEU A 424 73.88 11.63 2.30
N THR A 425 73.06 12.60 1.85
CA THR A 425 71.61 12.41 1.73
C THR A 425 71.30 11.22 0.83
N LYS A 426 71.89 11.18 -0.37
CA LYS A 426 71.67 10.09 -1.33
C LYS A 426 72.12 8.74 -0.78
N GLN A 427 73.28 8.67 -0.13
CA GLN A 427 73.80 7.42 0.45
C GLN A 427 72.98 6.95 1.65
N ILE A 428 72.55 7.85 2.53
CA ILE A 428 71.71 7.53 3.69
C ILE A 428 70.34 7.04 3.22
N TYR A 429 69.73 7.74 2.26
CA TYR A 429 68.45 7.33 1.70
C TYR A 429 68.55 5.99 0.97
N GLN A 430 69.58 5.78 0.15
CA GLN A 430 69.80 4.50 -0.53
C GLN A 430 70.10 3.35 0.45
N GLY A 431 70.89 3.61 1.49
CA GLY A 431 71.15 2.64 2.55
C GLY A 431 69.88 2.27 3.30
N PHE A 432 69.07 3.27 3.65
CA PHE A 432 67.76 3.08 4.28
C PHE A 432 66.81 2.30 3.38
N TRP A 433 66.65 2.70 2.11
CA TRP A 433 65.85 1.99 1.12
C TRP A 433 66.28 0.53 0.97
N LYS A 434 67.59 0.28 0.87
CA LYS A 434 68.15 -1.06 0.73
C LYS A 434 67.93 -1.90 1.98
N ALA A 435 68.06 -1.32 3.16
CA ALA A 435 67.74 -1.99 4.41
C ALA A 435 66.24 -2.34 4.49
N MET A 436 65.36 -1.40 4.17
CA MET A 436 63.90 -1.59 4.20
C MET A 436 63.41 -2.64 3.18
N THR A 437 64.02 -2.70 2.00
CA THR A 437 63.72 -3.74 1.00
C THR A 437 64.31 -5.10 1.35
N LEU A 438 65.43 -5.16 2.07
CA LEU A 438 66.00 -6.41 2.59
C LEU A 438 65.13 -6.99 3.72
N LEU A 439 64.57 -6.13 4.57
CA LEU A 439 63.68 -6.49 5.69
C LEU A 439 62.34 -7.09 5.24
N LEU A 440 61.94 -6.90 3.98
CA LEU A 440 60.70 -7.45 3.42
C LEU A 440 60.88 -8.82 2.75
N LYS A 441 62.10 -9.35 2.69
CA LYS A 441 62.32 -10.75 2.29
C LYS A 441 61.92 -11.66 3.44
N GLU A 442 61.34 -12.82 3.13
CA GLU A 442 60.92 -13.82 4.11
C GLU A 442 62.11 -14.24 5.00
N ASP A 443 62.21 -13.63 6.18
CA ASP A 443 63.18 -13.95 7.20
C ASP A 443 62.43 -14.37 8.49
N PRO A 444 62.45 -15.67 8.84
CA PRO A 444 61.76 -16.16 10.04
C PRO A 444 62.33 -15.61 11.35
N ALA A 445 63.56 -15.08 11.36
CA ALA A 445 64.11 -14.38 12.53
C ALA A 445 63.51 -12.97 12.67
N PHE A 446 63.24 -12.29 11.56
CA PHE A 446 62.58 -10.98 11.54
C PHE A 446 61.14 -11.08 12.06
N ASP A 447 60.38 -12.09 11.64
CA ASP A 447 59.01 -12.30 12.10
C ASP A 447 58.92 -12.41 13.64
N LYS A 448 59.86 -13.13 14.26
CA LYS A 448 59.95 -13.25 15.73
C LYS A 448 60.35 -11.94 16.41
N LEU A 449 61.25 -11.16 15.81
CA LEU A 449 61.66 -9.87 16.33
C LEU A 449 60.55 -8.83 16.20
N LEU A 450 59.79 -8.86 15.10
CA LEU A 450 58.63 -8.02 14.86
C LEU A 450 57.55 -8.34 15.90
N GLU A 451 57.22 -9.62 16.07
CA GLU A 451 56.24 -10.07 17.08
C GLU A 451 56.63 -9.61 18.48
N ARG A 452 57.92 -9.79 18.86
CA ARG A 452 58.43 -9.32 20.16
C ARG A 452 58.40 -7.80 20.31
N SER A 453 58.71 -7.07 19.24
CA SER A 453 58.71 -5.60 19.25
C SER A 453 57.30 -5.04 19.36
N ILE A 454 56.34 -5.64 18.65
CA ILE A 454 54.91 -5.30 18.75
C ILE A 454 54.40 -5.59 20.17
N ALA A 455 54.74 -6.76 20.72
CA ALA A 455 54.37 -7.11 22.08
C ALA A 455 54.93 -6.12 23.10
N ASN A 456 56.23 -5.81 23.04
CA ASN A 456 56.88 -4.85 23.92
C ASN A 456 56.34 -3.42 23.74
N PHE A 457 56.15 -2.97 22.50
CA PHE A 457 55.58 -1.66 22.20
C PHE A 457 54.18 -1.54 22.78
N SER A 458 53.32 -2.55 22.59
CA SER A 458 51.97 -2.58 23.14
C SER A 458 51.97 -2.50 24.67
N GLN A 459 52.93 -3.16 25.32
CA GLN A 459 53.11 -3.13 26.76
C GLN A 459 53.56 -1.75 27.27
N ILE A 460 54.51 -1.12 26.58
CA ILE A 460 55.05 0.21 26.93
C ILE A 460 54.00 1.30 26.71
N VAL A 461 53.31 1.26 25.57
CA VAL A 461 52.17 2.14 25.27
C VAL A 461 51.13 2.01 26.37
N ARG A 462 50.77 0.79 26.76
CA ARG A 462 49.81 0.56 27.84
C ARG A 462 50.27 1.11 29.19
N SER A 463 51.57 1.07 29.52
CA SER A 463 52.08 1.65 30.76
C SER A 463 52.19 3.18 30.72
N GLU A 464 52.53 3.76 29.56
CA GLU A 464 52.70 5.21 29.42
C GLU A 464 51.35 5.93 29.37
N PHE A 465 50.38 5.37 28.63
CA PHE A 465 49.00 5.85 28.57
C PHE A 465 48.18 5.51 29.82
N GLN A 466 48.76 4.96 30.89
CA GLN A 466 48.10 4.91 32.20
C GLN A 466 48.28 6.21 33.00
N THR A 467 49.09 7.16 32.51
CA THR A 467 49.17 8.50 33.10
C THR A 467 47.89 9.29 32.80
N GLU A 468 47.19 9.73 33.85
CA GLU A 468 45.86 10.39 33.76
C GLU A 468 45.87 11.59 32.78
N ASP A 469 46.94 12.39 32.80
CA ASP A 469 47.11 13.59 31.95
C ASP A 469 47.12 13.32 30.43
N SER A 470 47.61 12.16 29.99
CA SER A 470 47.77 11.86 28.56
C SER A 470 46.47 11.34 27.95
N LEU A 471 45.71 10.55 28.71
CA LEU A 471 44.41 10.04 28.28
C LEU A 471 43.36 11.13 28.24
N GLU A 472 43.32 12.00 29.24
CA GLU A 472 42.35 13.10 29.30
C GLU A 472 42.51 14.05 28.10
N LYS A 473 43.75 14.35 27.70
CA LYS A 473 44.03 15.17 26.50
C LYS A 473 43.55 14.50 25.21
N ILE A 474 43.72 13.19 25.08
CA ILE A 474 43.25 12.44 23.90
C ILE A 474 41.73 12.37 23.88
N GLU A 475 41.09 12.09 25.01
CA GLU A 475 39.64 12.05 25.15
C GLU A 475 39.02 13.40 24.77
N THR A 476 39.63 14.51 25.22
CA THR A 476 39.21 15.87 24.86
C THR A 476 39.32 16.12 23.35
N LEU A 477 40.48 15.82 22.75
CA LEU A 477 40.68 16.00 21.30
C LEU A 477 39.74 15.13 20.46
N LEU A 478 39.39 13.92 20.92
CA LEU A 478 38.44 13.06 20.24
C LEU A 478 37.00 13.58 20.35
N ILE A 479 36.61 14.14 21.50
CA ILE A 479 35.31 14.79 21.66
C ILE A 479 35.20 16.00 20.72
N ASP A 480 36.24 16.83 20.66
CA ASP A 480 36.29 18.01 19.79
C ASP A 480 36.22 17.62 18.31
N LEU A 481 36.97 16.59 17.90
CA LEU A 481 36.90 16.05 16.53
C LEU A 481 35.50 15.53 16.19
N LEU A 482 34.85 14.81 17.12
CA LEU A 482 33.49 14.31 16.91
C LEU A 482 32.47 15.45 16.79
N GLU A 483 32.65 16.53 17.55
CA GLU A 483 31.82 17.73 17.45
C GLU A 483 32.04 18.44 16.11
N GLU A 484 33.29 18.55 15.65
CA GLU A 484 33.61 19.10 14.33
C GLU A 484 32.98 18.27 13.19
N ILE A 485 32.99 16.94 13.32
CA ILE A 485 32.34 16.05 12.35
C ILE A 485 30.81 16.24 12.36
N LYS A 486 30.22 16.32 13.55
CA LYS A 486 28.78 16.55 13.74
C LYS A 486 28.34 17.83 13.03
N ILE A 487 29.08 18.91 13.19
CA ILE A 487 28.75 20.22 12.59
C ILE A 487 28.97 20.21 11.07
N ASN A 488 30.10 19.69 10.58
CA ASN A 488 30.48 19.84 9.18
C ASN A 488 29.83 18.82 8.22
N TYR A 489 29.51 17.61 8.69
CA TYR A 489 29.05 16.54 7.82
C TYR A 489 27.55 16.25 7.91
N ILE A 490 26.89 16.50 9.05
CA ILE A 490 25.46 16.21 9.20
C ILE A 490 24.59 17.15 8.36
N GLN A 491 24.96 18.44 8.28
CA GLN A 491 24.22 19.42 7.47
C GLN A 491 24.30 19.15 5.95
N ARG A 492 25.13 18.21 5.50
CA ARG A 492 25.37 17.90 4.07
C ARG A 492 24.95 16.50 3.64
N LEU A 493 24.38 15.69 4.54
CA LEU A 493 23.95 14.34 4.18
C LEU A 493 22.75 14.38 3.22
N SER A 494 22.91 13.78 2.04
CA SER A 494 21.82 13.60 1.09
C SER A 494 20.94 12.40 1.47
N GLN A 495 19.67 12.41 1.07
CA GLN A 495 18.73 11.30 1.31
C GLN A 495 19.26 9.93 0.82
N GLU A 496 20.07 9.91 -0.25
CA GLU A 496 20.58 8.68 -0.85
C GLU A 496 21.71 8.02 -0.03
N ASP A 497 22.54 8.82 0.64
CA ASP A 497 23.65 8.32 1.45
C ASP A 497 23.16 7.69 2.75
N ILE A 498 22.09 8.25 3.31
CA ILE A 498 21.43 7.78 4.52
C ILE A 498 20.83 6.39 4.32
N GLU A 499 20.18 6.14 3.19
CA GLU A 499 19.56 4.85 2.89
C GLU A 499 20.63 3.73 2.80
N LYS A 500 21.77 4.01 2.17
CA LYS A 500 22.92 3.08 2.09
C LYS A 500 23.48 2.73 3.45
N ILE A 501 23.63 3.71 4.36
CA ILE A 501 24.15 3.49 5.72
C ILE A 501 23.20 2.60 6.55
N LEU A 502 21.89 2.83 6.44
CA LEU A 502 20.88 2.03 7.14
C LEU A 502 20.84 0.58 6.65
N GLU A 503 20.99 0.35 5.34
CA GLU A 503 21.08 -1.00 4.78
C GLU A 503 22.32 -1.75 5.27
N GLN A 504 23.49 -1.11 5.26
CA GLN A 504 24.75 -1.70 5.72
C GLN A 504 24.70 -2.05 7.23
N THR A 505 24.17 -1.16 8.05
CA THR A 505 24.02 -1.39 9.50
C THR A 505 23.09 -2.57 9.81
N ARG A 506 22.04 -2.75 8.99
CA ARG A 506 21.12 -3.90 9.12
C ARG A 506 21.81 -5.22 8.78
N ALA A 507 22.70 -5.23 7.78
CA ALA A 507 23.46 -6.41 7.39
C ALA A 507 24.43 -6.86 8.50
N ILE A 508 25.17 -5.92 9.11
CA ILE A 508 26.09 -6.24 10.22
C ILE A 508 25.34 -6.85 11.41
N ARG A 509 24.20 -6.28 11.81
CA ARG A 509 23.38 -6.83 12.90
C ARG A 509 22.85 -8.24 12.63
N GLN A 510 22.64 -8.62 11.36
CA GLN A 510 22.22 -9.98 11.00
C GLN A 510 23.37 -10.99 11.16
N VAL A 511 24.61 -10.59 10.84
CA VAL A 511 25.81 -11.43 11.02
C VAL A 511 26.09 -11.67 12.51
N THR A 512 25.95 -10.65 13.35
CA THR A 512 26.17 -10.81 14.81
C THR A 512 25.09 -11.68 15.48
N GLN A 513 23.86 -11.70 14.96
CA GLN A 513 22.77 -12.53 15.51
C GLN A 513 22.83 -14.00 15.08
N THR A 514 23.51 -14.31 13.97
CA THR A 514 23.74 -15.70 13.51
C THR A 514 24.98 -16.34 14.13
N SER A 515 25.79 -15.56 14.84
CA SER A 515 27.02 -15.98 15.54
C SER A 515 26.84 -16.18 17.06
N LYS A 516 25.60 -16.14 17.58
CA LYS A 516 25.23 -16.59 18.93
C LYS A 516 24.41 -17.86 18.82
#